data_AF-A0A2E0RQ54-F1
#
_entry.id   AF-A0A2E0RQ54-F1
#
_cell.length_a   1.000
_cell.length_b   1.000
_cell.length_c   1.000
_cell.angle_alpha   90.00
_cell.angle_beta   90.00
_cell.angle_gamma   90.00
#
_symmetry.space_group_name_H-M   'P 1'
#
loop_
_entity.id
_entity.type
_entity.pdbx_description
1 polymer ?
#
loop_
_entity_poly.entity_id
_entity_poly.type
_entity_poly.pdbx_seq_one_letter_code
_entity_poly.pdbx_strand_id
1 'polypeptide(L)'
;MSVVAALALAACGDDDETADEPAAEPTEEPAEEPAEEPAEEPTEEPAEEPTEEPAEEPTEEPAEESTEEPAEAVSLADVCPSPIVIQTDWNPEAEHGWIYEMIGDGYEIDTNTVAVRGPLVSGGQETGVDIEIRSGGPAIGFQTVTSQMYADDSILLGYVYTDEAIQNSAEFPTVAVMAGMEKNPQILFWDPETYPDIESIEDLGEENVLIRYFGGAAYMDYFTQTGILSADQVDGSYDGTPALFIADQGASAQQGFGSAEPYIYANEVPDWNKPIEYAYINDAGWENYAESIAIKADRLEENRACLEQLVPIIQQSTIDYVTDPAETNGVIIEAVEAFDNGWVYTEGVAEYAVQTMLDDGLLSNGPDDTIGNFDLDRVNGLIEKAIPVYESLGQTPAEGLTAEDIVTNEFIDESIGL
;
A
#
# COMPACT_ATOMS: atom_id res chain seq x y z
N MET A 1 25.90 2.32 -54.39
CA MET A 1 25.46 1.07 -55.06
C MET A 1 24.01 0.85 -54.64
N SER A 2 22.97 1.23 -55.39
CA SER A 2 22.39 0.49 -56.54
C SER A 2 22.50 -1.02 -56.33
N VAL A 3 21.42 -1.78 -56.23
CA VAL A 3 20.53 -2.11 -57.37
C VAL A 3 19.04 -2.23 -56.96
N VAL A 4 18.22 -1.71 -57.85
CA VAL A 4 16.75 -1.76 -57.97
C VAL A 4 16.33 -3.04 -58.72
N ALA A 5 15.19 -3.66 -58.39
CA ALA A 5 14.28 -4.26 -59.38
C ALA A 5 12.91 -4.62 -58.79
N ALA A 6 11.86 -4.06 -59.40
CA ALA A 6 10.44 -4.25 -59.16
C ALA A 6 9.81 -5.16 -60.24
N LEU A 7 8.62 -5.72 -59.96
CA LEU A 7 7.54 -6.15 -60.90
C LEU A 7 6.31 -6.54 -60.03
N ALA A 8 5.18 -5.81 -59.95
CA ALA A 8 4.09 -5.55 -60.94
C ALA A 8 3.25 -6.82 -61.25
N LEU A 9 1.91 -6.88 -61.42
CA LEU A 9 0.71 -6.02 -61.23
C LEU A 9 -0.52 -6.89 -61.66
N ALA A 10 -1.73 -6.55 -61.16
CA ALA A 10 -3.07 -6.61 -61.81
C ALA A 10 -3.88 -7.93 -61.99
N ALA A 11 -5.13 -7.94 -61.48
CA ALA A 11 -6.43 -7.93 -62.21
C ALA A 11 -7.60 -8.32 -61.23
N CYS A 12 -8.59 -7.47 -60.92
CA CYS A 12 -9.88 -7.18 -61.62
C CYS A 12 -10.80 -8.42 -61.75
N GLY A 13 -11.95 -8.51 -61.08
CA GLY A 13 -13.27 -7.88 -61.34
C GLY A 13 -14.36 -8.96 -61.02
N ASP A 14 -15.66 -8.75 -60.84
CA ASP A 14 -16.61 -7.65 -61.02
C ASP A 14 -17.90 -8.04 -60.25
N ASP A 15 -18.67 -7.02 -59.87
CA ASP A 15 -20.06 -7.03 -59.43
C ASP A 15 -21.05 -7.62 -60.46
N ASP A 16 -22.21 -8.13 -60.05
CA ASP A 16 -23.52 -7.61 -60.52
C ASP A 16 -24.72 -8.21 -59.74
N GLU A 17 -25.76 -7.39 -59.68
CA GLU A 17 -27.00 -7.37 -58.92
C GLU A 17 -28.02 -8.46 -59.28
N THR A 18 -29.05 -8.63 -58.42
CA THR A 18 -30.45 -8.57 -58.88
C THR A 18 -31.42 -8.39 -57.69
N ALA A 19 -32.21 -7.32 -57.76
CA ALA A 19 -33.34 -6.98 -56.91
C ALA A 19 -34.65 -7.65 -57.38
N ASP A 20 -35.59 -7.89 -56.47
CA ASP A 20 -37.01 -7.49 -56.64
C ASP A 20 -37.80 -7.60 -55.31
N GLU A 21 -38.56 -6.54 -55.02
CA GLU A 21 -39.53 -6.30 -53.93
C GLU A 21 -40.96 -6.80 -54.35
N PRO A 22 -42.14 -6.46 -53.75
CA PRO A 22 -42.49 -5.62 -52.58
C PRO A 22 -43.61 -6.13 -51.62
N ALA A 23 -43.85 -5.32 -50.59
CA ALA A 23 -45.13 -4.92 -49.96
C ALA A 23 -45.89 -5.86 -48.99
N ALA A 24 -46.04 -5.40 -47.74
CA ALA A 24 -47.33 -4.91 -47.19
C ALA A 24 -47.14 -4.31 -45.78
N GLU A 25 -47.51 -3.03 -45.63
CA GLU A 25 -47.90 -2.45 -44.33
C GLU A 25 -49.36 -2.81 -44.00
N PRO A 26 -49.82 -2.59 -42.74
CA PRO A 26 -50.50 -1.32 -42.49
C PRO A 26 -50.18 -0.64 -41.15
N THR A 27 -50.06 0.68 -41.26
CA THR A 27 -50.61 1.78 -40.44
C THR A 27 -51.76 1.43 -39.49
N GLU A 28 -51.73 1.96 -38.26
CA GLU A 28 -52.83 2.64 -37.54
C GLU A 28 -52.22 3.41 -36.34
N GLU A 29 -52.87 4.51 -35.98
CA GLU A 29 -52.37 5.75 -35.35
C GLU A 29 -52.45 5.81 -33.78
N PRO A 30 -52.00 6.91 -33.14
CA PRO A 30 -51.74 7.00 -31.69
C PRO A 30 -52.96 7.42 -30.86
N ALA A 31 -52.93 7.14 -29.55
CA ALA A 31 -53.85 7.73 -28.56
C ALA A 31 -53.00 8.26 -27.39
N GLU A 32 -52.80 9.58 -27.33
CA GLU A 32 -53.59 10.54 -26.52
C GLU A 32 -53.15 10.55 -25.05
N GLU A 33 -52.39 11.59 -24.69
CA GLU A 33 -52.28 12.09 -23.32
C GLU A 33 -53.65 12.48 -22.76
N PRO A 34 -53.77 12.66 -21.44
CA PRO A 34 -53.97 14.04 -21.04
C PRO A 34 -53.08 14.47 -19.87
N ALA A 35 -52.57 15.69 -20.02
CA ALA A 35 -52.20 16.59 -18.94
C ALA A 35 -53.40 16.87 -18.02
N GLU A 36 -53.17 16.86 -16.71
CA GLU A 36 -53.97 17.57 -15.72
C GLU A 36 -52.99 18.32 -14.79
N GLU A 37 -53.34 19.56 -14.54
CA GLU A 37 -52.54 20.70 -14.08
C GLU A 37 -52.31 20.77 -12.55
N PRO A 38 -51.44 21.70 -12.07
CA PRO A 38 -51.02 21.80 -10.68
C PRO A 38 -51.95 22.69 -9.84
N ALA A 39 -52.11 22.35 -8.56
CA ALA A 39 -52.85 23.13 -7.55
C ALA A 39 -52.55 22.51 -6.16
N GLU A 40 -52.24 23.20 -5.06
CA GLU A 40 -52.02 24.60 -4.73
C GLU A 40 -51.10 24.65 -3.51
N GLU A 41 -50.32 25.72 -3.37
CA GLU A 41 -49.86 26.16 -2.05
C GLU A 41 -51.01 26.79 -1.27
N PRO A 42 -50.96 26.74 0.08
CA PRO A 42 -51.40 27.87 0.86
C PRO A 42 -50.25 28.43 1.70
N THR A 43 -49.97 29.69 1.39
CA THR A 43 -49.41 30.70 2.27
C THR A 43 -50.28 30.82 3.53
N GLU A 44 -49.68 30.72 4.71
CA GLU A 44 -50.22 31.30 5.94
C GLU A 44 -49.09 32.11 6.60
N GLU A 45 -49.42 33.37 6.87
CA GLU A 45 -48.58 34.45 7.40
C GLU A 45 -48.17 34.25 8.88
N PRO A 46 -47.17 35.02 9.36
CA PRO A 46 -46.56 34.84 10.67
C PRO A 46 -47.34 35.56 11.78
N ALA A 47 -47.40 34.97 12.97
CA ALA A 47 -47.97 35.65 14.13
C ALA A 47 -47.30 35.22 15.45
N GLU A 48 -46.77 36.25 16.11
CA GLU A 48 -46.61 36.43 17.56
C GLU A 48 -45.40 35.77 18.27
N GLU A 49 -44.50 36.66 18.69
CA GLU A 49 -43.49 36.46 19.72
C GLU A 49 -44.08 36.02 21.06
N PRO A 50 -43.22 35.47 21.95
CA PRO A 50 -43.17 36.02 23.29
C PRO A 50 -41.76 36.43 23.71
N THR A 51 -41.68 37.71 24.04
CA THR A 51 -40.70 38.37 24.92
C THR A 51 -40.51 37.69 26.29
N GLU A 52 -39.23 37.72 26.72
CA GLU A 52 -38.68 37.74 28.11
C GLU A 52 -38.65 36.39 28.86
N GLU A 53 -37.53 35.92 29.44
CA GLU A 53 -36.54 36.55 30.32
C GLU A 53 -35.13 35.91 30.19
N PRO A 54 -34.05 36.57 30.65
CA PRO A 54 -32.68 36.08 30.48
C PRO A 54 -32.34 35.00 31.50
N ALA A 55 -31.94 33.82 31.02
CA ALA A 55 -31.29 32.82 31.84
C ALA A 55 -29.78 33.12 31.89
N GLU A 56 -29.28 33.21 33.11
CA GLU A 56 -27.92 33.51 33.54
C GLU A 56 -26.84 32.80 32.72
N GLU A 57 -25.78 33.53 32.38
CA GLU A 57 -24.57 32.97 31.79
C GLU A 57 -23.95 31.94 32.74
N PRO A 58 -23.62 30.72 32.28
CA PRO A 58 -22.67 29.90 32.98
C PRO A 58 -21.31 30.58 32.82
N THR A 59 -20.75 31.01 33.93
CA THR A 59 -19.34 31.38 34.01
C THR A 59 -18.54 30.16 33.58
N GLU A 60 -17.98 30.16 32.37
CA GLU A 60 -16.99 29.18 31.97
C GLU A 60 -15.76 29.37 32.86
N GLU A 61 -15.60 28.45 33.82
CA GLU A 61 -14.31 28.25 34.45
C GLU A 61 -13.32 27.85 33.34
N PRO A 62 -12.09 28.39 33.33
CA PRO A 62 -11.12 28.02 32.33
C PRO A 62 -10.93 26.50 32.41
N ALA A 63 -11.06 25.83 31.26
CA ALA A 63 -10.50 24.50 31.10
C ALA A 63 -9.06 24.58 31.60
N GLU A 64 -8.76 23.87 32.68
CA GLU A 64 -7.38 23.67 33.09
C GLU A 64 -6.71 23.00 31.89
N GLU A 65 -5.79 23.72 31.24
CA GLU A 65 -4.76 23.12 30.42
C GLU A 65 -4.17 22.00 31.27
N SER A 66 -4.47 20.75 30.89
CA SER A 66 -3.57 19.65 31.19
C SER A 66 -2.24 20.03 30.57
N THR A 67 -1.38 20.67 31.36
CA THR A 67 0.04 20.59 31.17
C THR A 67 0.39 19.11 31.24
N GLU A 68 0.50 18.47 30.07
CA GLU A 68 1.28 17.25 29.94
C GLU A 68 2.63 17.54 30.60
N GLU A 69 2.95 16.80 31.65
CA GLU A 69 4.32 16.78 32.13
C GLU A 69 5.21 16.39 30.94
N PRO A 70 6.32 17.08 30.67
CA PRO A 70 7.19 16.72 29.57
C PRO A 70 7.60 15.27 29.79
N ALA A 71 7.20 14.39 28.87
CA ALA A 71 7.67 13.01 28.84
C ALA A 71 9.19 13.05 29.00
N GLU A 72 9.73 12.30 29.98
CA GLU A 72 11.17 12.21 30.15
C GLU A 72 11.77 11.81 28.80
N ALA A 73 12.64 12.67 28.25
CA ALA A 73 13.24 12.44 26.94
C ALA A 73 13.91 11.07 26.92
N VAL A 74 13.42 10.18 26.04
CA VAL A 74 14.00 8.85 25.84
C VAL A 74 15.37 9.01 25.20
N SER A 75 16.42 8.43 25.79
CA SER A 75 17.79 8.53 25.30
C SER A 75 18.29 7.18 24.80
N LEU A 76 18.49 7.05 23.49
CA LEU A 76 18.97 5.84 22.83
C LEU A 76 20.50 5.74 22.78
N ALA A 77 21.23 6.83 23.05
CA ALA A 77 22.68 6.94 22.83
C ALA A 77 23.55 5.89 23.56
N ASP A 78 23.06 5.36 24.69
CA ASP A 78 23.80 4.37 25.48
C ASP A 78 23.52 2.91 25.05
N VAL A 79 22.44 2.68 24.28
CA VAL A 79 21.93 1.32 23.98
C VAL A 79 21.85 1.01 22.48
N CYS A 80 21.72 2.02 21.62
CA CYS A 80 21.57 1.86 20.18
C CYS A 80 22.83 2.28 19.40
N PRO A 81 23.05 1.71 18.19
CA PRO A 81 24.02 2.27 17.25
C PRO A 81 23.56 3.65 16.76
N SER A 82 24.51 4.44 16.25
CA SER A 82 24.23 5.72 15.58
C SER A 82 25.03 5.79 14.28
N PRO A 83 24.38 5.90 13.11
CA PRO A 83 22.92 5.93 12.93
C PRO A 83 22.26 4.56 13.18
N ILE A 84 20.97 4.58 13.48
CA ILE A 84 20.07 3.43 13.27
C ILE A 84 19.72 3.42 11.78
N VAL A 85 20.25 2.44 11.05
CA VAL A 85 19.99 2.30 9.62
C VAL A 85 18.79 1.39 9.40
N ILE A 86 17.80 1.88 8.67
CA ILE A 86 16.61 1.13 8.23
C ILE A 86 16.63 1.04 6.71
N GLN A 87 16.63 -0.18 6.17
CA GLN A 87 16.49 -0.42 4.73
C GLN A 87 15.01 -0.66 4.38
N THR A 88 14.40 0.24 3.62
CA THR A 88 13.06 0.03 3.07
C THR A 88 13.13 -0.83 1.82
N ASP A 89 11.98 -1.39 1.44
CA ASP A 89 11.78 -2.23 0.27
C ASP A 89 11.41 -1.43 -0.98
N TRP A 90 10.88 -0.21 -0.83
CA TRP A 90 10.54 0.69 -1.93
C TRP A 90 11.06 2.13 -1.79
N ASN A 91 10.69 3.00 -2.73
CA ASN A 91 10.98 4.44 -2.70
C ASN A 91 10.26 5.11 -1.52
N PRO A 92 10.64 6.34 -1.12
CA PRO A 92 9.88 7.07 -0.12
C PRO A 92 8.43 7.27 -0.57
N GLU A 93 7.49 6.91 0.30
CA GLU A 93 6.04 7.02 0.14
C GLU A 93 5.37 7.02 1.53
N ALA A 94 4.08 7.34 1.58
CA ALA A 94 3.33 7.50 2.82
C ALA A 94 3.24 6.23 3.67
N GLU A 95 3.30 5.07 3.03
CA GLU A 95 3.41 3.75 3.65
C GLU A 95 4.70 3.65 4.48
N HIS A 96 5.72 4.48 4.21
CA HIS A 96 6.92 4.55 5.04
C HIS A 96 6.86 5.67 6.09
N GLY A 97 5.75 6.41 6.17
CA GLY A 97 5.68 7.69 6.88
C GLY A 97 6.08 7.61 8.35
N TRP A 98 5.73 6.55 9.05
CA TRP A 98 6.09 6.40 10.47
C TRP A 98 7.60 6.37 10.73
N ILE A 99 8.42 5.84 9.82
CA ILE A 99 9.88 5.93 10.00
C ILE A 99 10.43 7.31 9.65
N TYR A 100 9.79 8.03 8.72
CA TYR A 100 10.15 9.42 8.37
C TYR A 100 9.71 10.41 9.46
N GLU A 101 8.62 10.14 10.17
CA GLU A 101 8.12 10.94 11.31
C GLU A 101 9.16 11.03 12.44
N MET A 102 10.01 10.02 12.59
CA MET A 102 11.10 10.04 13.56
C MET A 102 12.30 10.89 13.13
N ILE A 103 12.31 11.47 11.93
CA ILE A 103 13.40 12.32 11.45
C ILE A 103 13.22 13.75 11.96
N GLY A 104 14.14 14.18 12.81
CA GLY A 104 14.17 15.55 13.31
C GLY A 104 14.70 16.57 12.30
N ASP A 105 14.57 17.84 12.68
CA ASP A 105 15.13 18.99 11.99
C ASP A 105 16.60 18.79 11.59
N GLY A 106 16.96 19.34 10.42
CA GLY A 106 18.35 19.34 9.94
C GLY A 106 18.79 18.02 9.30
N TYR A 107 17.84 17.20 8.83
CA TYR A 107 18.13 16.04 8.00
C TYR A 107 18.86 16.41 6.70
N GLU A 108 19.55 15.42 6.15
CA GLU A 108 20.27 15.46 4.89
C GLU A 108 19.72 14.37 3.96
N ILE A 109 19.55 14.71 2.69
CA ILE A 109 19.21 13.75 1.63
C ILE A 109 20.51 13.37 0.89
N ASP A 110 20.93 12.12 1.00
CA ASP A 110 22.10 11.58 0.29
C ASP A 110 21.67 10.86 -0.97
N THR A 111 21.88 11.49 -2.13
CA THR A 111 21.56 10.91 -3.44
C THR A 111 22.51 9.80 -3.88
N ASN A 112 23.64 9.57 -3.18
CA ASN A 112 24.57 8.49 -3.52
C ASN A 112 24.13 7.15 -2.93
N THR A 113 23.67 7.17 -1.68
CA THR A 113 23.10 6.01 -0.99
C THR A 113 21.59 5.94 -1.15
N VAL A 114 20.97 6.97 -1.74
CA VAL A 114 19.52 7.12 -1.89
C VAL A 114 18.85 6.99 -0.52
N ALA A 115 19.24 7.88 0.39
CA ALA A 115 18.87 7.82 1.79
C ALA A 115 18.54 9.20 2.36
N VAL A 116 17.70 9.22 3.39
CA VAL A 116 17.44 10.40 4.24
C VAL A 116 18.00 10.13 5.62
N ARG A 117 18.75 11.09 6.17
CA ARG A 117 19.45 10.94 7.44
C ARG A 117 19.28 12.16 8.32
N GLY A 118 18.92 11.99 9.58
CA GLY A 118 18.82 13.10 10.53
C GLY A 118 18.86 12.63 11.98
N PRO A 119 18.78 13.56 12.95
CA PRO A 119 18.58 13.20 14.36
C PRO A 119 17.30 12.37 14.52
N LEU A 120 17.35 11.29 15.29
CA LEU A 120 16.14 10.54 15.63
C LEU A 120 15.42 11.27 16.76
N VAL A 121 14.16 11.65 16.54
CA VAL A 121 13.30 12.32 17.51
C VAL A 121 12.19 11.42 18.03
N SER A 122 11.76 11.67 19.27
CA SER A 122 10.55 11.09 19.87
C SER A 122 9.84 12.18 20.66
N GLY A 123 8.55 12.41 20.38
CA GLY A 123 7.78 13.52 20.97
C GLY A 123 8.45 14.89 20.77
N GLY A 124 9.06 15.10 19.60
CA GLY A 124 9.79 16.32 19.24
C GLY A 124 11.14 16.53 19.95
N GLN A 125 11.65 15.54 20.69
CA GLN A 125 12.93 15.62 21.40
C GLN A 125 13.95 14.66 20.80
N GLU A 126 15.19 15.13 20.60
CA GLU A 126 16.30 14.27 20.13
C GLU A 126 16.59 13.15 21.13
N THR A 127 16.73 11.93 20.60
CA THR A 127 17.05 10.73 21.39
C THR A 127 18.55 10.50 21.60
N GLY A 128 19.39 11.35 20.99
CA GLY A 128 20.85 11.28 21.06
C GLY A 128 21.51 10.31 20.06
N VAL A 129 20.75 9.74 19.13
CA VAL A 129 21.25 8.99 17.97
C VAL A 129 20.67 9.55 16.68
N ASP A 130 21.34 9.28 15.55
CA ASP A 130 20.79 9.56 14.21
C ASP A 130 19.94 8.37 13.72
N ILE A 131 19.03 8.63 12.79
CA ILE A 131 18.38 7.62 11.93
C ILE A 131 18.81 7.83 10.47
N GLU A 132 18.96 6.74 9.72
CA GLU A 132 19.24 6.75 8.29
C GLU A 132 18.29 5.78 7.58
N ILE A 133 17.38 6.32 6.78
CA ILE A 133 16.38 5.57 6.00
C ILE A 133 16.91 5.42 4.58
N ARG A 134 17.17 4.18 4.15
CA ARG A 134 17.67 3.88 2.81
C ARG A 134 16.55 3.35 1.94
N SER A 135 16.38 3.90 0.75
CA SER A 135 15.36 3.48 -0.20
C SER A 135 15.65 2.10 -0.79
N GLY A 136 14.58 1.35 -1.07
CA GLY A 136 14.62 0.06 -1.75
C GLY A 136 14.38 0.16 -3.26
N GLY A 137 13.69 -0.85 -3.80
CA GLY A 137 13.29 -0.89 -5.21
C GLY A 137 14.46 -0.66 -6.18
N PRO A 138 14.38 0.33 -7.09
CA PRO A 138 15.46 0.66 -8.01
C PRO A 138 16.80 0.98 -7.35
N ALA A 139 16.80 1.57 -6.13
CA ALA A 139 18.02 1.99 -5.44
C ALA A 139 18.93 0.81 -5.07
N ILE A 140 18.33 -0.35 -4.77
CA ILE A 140 19.04 -1.60 -4.47
C ILE A 140 18.99 -2.59 -5.65
N GLY A 141 18.63 -2.11 -6.85
CA GLY A 141 18.55 -2.93 -8.05
C GLY A 141 17.52 -4.06 -7.95
N PHE A 142 16.40 -3.79 -7.26
CA PHE A 142 15.32 -4.75 -7.00
C PHE A 142 15.78 -6.04 -6.30
N GLN A 143 16.88 -5.97 -5.54
CA GLN A 143 17.24 -7.03 -4.60
C GLN A 143 16.32 -6.98 -3.38
N THR A 144 16.19 -8.09 -2.67
CA THR A 144 15.39 -8.13 -1.44
C THR A 144 16.08 -7.40 -0.29
N VAL A 145 15.29 -6.91 0.66
CA VAL A 145 15.82 -6.26 1.88
C VAL A 145 16.61 -7.26 2.72
N THR A 146 16.17 -8.52 2.83
CA THR A 146 16.93 -9.58 3.50
C THR A 146 18.33 -9.73 2.89
N SER A 147 18.45 -9.71 1.56
CA SER A 147 19.75 -9.78 0.90
C SER A 147 20.64 -8.57 1.23
N GLN A 148 20.08 -7.37 1.36
CA GLN A 148 20.84 -6.18 1.75
C GLN A 148 21.34 -6.29 3.19
N MET A 149 20.46 -6.66 4.13
CA MET A 149 20.82 -6.84 5.54
C MET A 149 21.96 -7.85 5.74
N TYR A 150 21.97 -8.94 4.97
CA TYR A 150 23.04 -9.94 5.04
C TYR A 150 24.32 -9.55 4.29
N ALA A 151 24.26 -8.57 3.39
CA ALA A 151 25.41 -8.04 2.67
C ALA A 151 26.07 -6.86 3.38
N ASP A 152 25.31 -6.07 4.14
CA ASP A 152 25.77 -4.86 4.84
C ASP A 152 25.38 -4.88 6.32
N ASP A 153 26.36 -5.17 7.18
CA ASP A 153 26.22 -5.18 8.63
C ASP A 153 25.91 -3.81 9.27
N SER A 154 25.95 -2.71 8.50
CA SER A 154 25.49 -1.40 9.00
C SER A 154 23.98 -1.27 9.06
N ILE A 155 23.24 -2.09 8.29
CA ILE A 155 21.77 -2.12 8.31
C ILE A 155 21.34 -2.84 9.59
N LEU A 156 20.73 -2.09 10.52
CA LEU A 156 20.21 -2.67 11.76
C LEU A 156 18.84 -3.31 11.52
N LEU A 157 17.96 -2.57 10.86
CA LEU A 157 16.58 -2.95 10.61
C LEU A 157 16.28 -2.90 9.11
N GLY A 158 15.28 -3.66 8.68
CA GLY A 158 14.77 -3.58 7.32
C GLY A 158 13.31 -4.01 7.23
N TYR A 159 12.64 -3.57 6.18
CA TYR A 159 11.28 -3.98 5.85
C TYR A 159 11.31 -5.37 5.22
N VAL A 160 10.85 -6.37 5.98
CA VAL A 160 10.83 -7.76 5.55
C VAL A 160 9.42 -8.29 5.71
N TYR A 161 8.78 -8.65 4.59
CA TYR A 161 7.46 -9.25 4.61
C TYR A 161 7.53 -10.63 5.26
N THR A 162 6.48 -11.04 5.98
CA THR A 162 6.52 -12.33 6.69
C THR A 162 6.65 -13.53 5.75
N ASP A 163 6.15 -13.45 4.52
CA ASP A 163 6.38 -14.49 3.51
C ASP A 163 7.81 -14.49 2.96
N GLU A 164 8.47 -13.34 2.84
CA GLU A 164 9.93 -13.25 2.56
C GLU A 164 10.75 -13.88 3.69
N ALA A 165 10.40 -13.62 4.96
CA ALA A 165 11.06 -14.22 6.12
C ALA A 165 10.92 -15.76 6.10
N ILE A 166 9.73 -16.27 5.74
CA ILE A 166 9.49 -17.71 5.56
C ILE A 166 10.38 -18.27 4.46
N GLN A 167 10.39 -17.64 3.28
CA GLN A 167 11.23 -18.04 2.14
C GLN A 167 12.70 -18.20 2.53
N ASN A 168 13.24 -17.22 3.25
CA ASN A 168 14.66 -17.11 3.54
C ASN A 168 15.08 -17.77 4.88
N SER A 169 14.13 -18.27 5.66
CA SER A 169 14.32 -18.79 7.03
C SER A 169 15.46 -19.81 7.21
N ALA A 170 15.81 -20.58 6.19
CA ALA A 170 16.89 -21.57 6.28
C ALA A 170 18.30 -20.98 6.11
N GLU A 171 18.46 -19.93 5.29
CA GLU A 171 19.78 -19.39 4.92
C GLU A 171 20.03 -17.98 5.49
N PHE A 172 19.01 -17.14 5.51
CA PHE A 172 19.08 -15.73 5.91
C PHE A 172 17.95 -15.39 6.92
N PRO A 173 17.92 -16.03 8.11
CA PRO A 173 16.83 -15.85 9.07
C PRO A 173 16.75 -14.42 9.63
N THR A 174 15.57 -13.82 9.51
CA THR A 174 15.21 -12.53 10.11
C THR A 174 14.09 -12.70 11.14
N VAL A 175 14.06 -11.83 12.14
CA VAL A 175 12.97 -11.77 13.13
C VAL A 175 12.36 -10.37 13.08
N ALA A 176 11.07 -10.27 12.77
CA ALA A 176 10.33 -9.03 12.85
C ALA A 176 9.99 -8.68 14.30
N VAL A 177 10.24 -7.44 14.70
CA VAL A 177 10.04 -6.92 16.06
C VAL A 177 8.81 -6.04 16.21
N MET A 178 8.23 -5.64 15.08
CA MET A 178 6.99 -4.88 14.95
C MET A 178 6.40 -5.12 13.56
N ALA A 179 5.09 -5.33 13.49
CA ALA A 179 4.35 -5.34 12.23
C ALA A 179 4.32 -3.93 11.64
N GLY A 180 4.65 -3.79 10.35
CA GLY A 180 4.59 -2.50 9.65
C GLY A 180 3.14 -2.11 9.36
N MET A 181 2.45 -2.99 8.61
CA MET A 181 1.04 -2.82 8.28
C MET A 181 0.22 -4.02 8.76
N GLU A 182 -0.93 -3.76 9.38
CA GLU A 182 -1.85 -4.80 9.82
C GLU A 182 -2.42 -5.56 8.62
N LYS A 183 -2.75 -4.86 7.53
CA LYS A 183 -3.19 -5.47 6.28
C LYS A 183 -2.25 -5.08 5.14
N ASN A 184 -1.79 -6.08 4.39
CA ASN A 184 -0.91 -5.85 3.24
C ASN A 184 -1.61 -4.95 2.19
N PRO A 185 -1.00 -3.83 1.76
CA PRO A 185 -1.61 -2.87 0.84
C PRO A 185 -1.68 -3.38 -0.61
N GLN A 186 -1.08 -4.53 -0.91
CA GLN A 186 -1.07 -5.11 -2.25
C GLN A 186 -2.47 -5.51 -2.72
N ILE A 187 -2.80 -5.05 -3.91
CA ILE A 187 -4.08 -5.26 -4.58
C ILE A 187 -3.88 -5.89 -5.97
N LEU A 188 -4.96 -6.47 -6.49
CA LEU A 188 -5.19 -6.58 -7.92
C LEU A 188 -6.31 -5.59 -8.29
N PHE A 189 -6.10 -4.78 -9.33
CA PHE A 189 -7.08 -3.82 -9.83
C PHE A 189 -7.46 -4.04 -11.28
N TRP A 190 -8.62 -3.53 -11.66
CA TRP A 190 -9.19 -3.65 -12.99
C TRP A 190 -9.95 -2.38 -13.40
N ASP A 191 -10.27 -2.30 -14.69
CA ASP A 191 -11.15 -1.26 -15.23
C ASP A 191 -12.63 -1.64 -15.01
N PRO A 192 -13.40 -0.90 -14.18
CA PRO A 192 -14.81 -1.19 -13.94
C PRO A 192 -15.71 -0.95 -15.15
N GLU A 193 -15.28 -0.16 -16.16
CA GLU A 193 -16.04 -0.04 -17.40
C GLU A 193 -15.95 -1.32 -18.25
N THR A 194 -14.80 -2.00 -18.20
CA THR A 194 -14.57 -3.27 -18.90
C THR A 194 -15.16 -4.44 -18.12
N TYR A 195 -15.06 -4.42 -16.78
CA TYR A 195 -15.50 -5.51 -15.90
C TYR A 195 -16.43 -5.00 -14.77
N PRO A 196 -17.70 -4.65 -15.08
CA PRO A 196 -18.60 -4.02 -14.13
C PRO A 196 -19.17 -4.97 -13.06
N ASP A 197 -19.06 -6.28 -13.27
CA ASP A 197 -19.63 -7.31 -12.39
C ASP A 197 -18.57 -7.97 -11.48
N ILE A 198 -17.31 -7.55 -11.57
CA ILE A 198 -16.21 -8.08 -10.74
C ILE A 198 -16.15 -7.33 -9.42
N GLU A 199 -16.15 -8.06 -8.30
CA GLU A 199 -16.06 -7.51 -6.94
C GLU A 199 -14.89 -8.12 -6.14
N SER A 200 -14.23 -9.16 -6.65
CA SER A 200 -13.21 -9.94 -5.95
C SER A 200 -12.11 -10.50 -6.86
N ILE A 201 -11.03 -11.00 -6.25
CA ILE A 201 -9.97 -11.70 -6.98
C ILE A 201 -10.48 -13.02 -7.56
N GLU A 202 -11.41 -13.68 -6.87
CA GLU A 202 -12.09 -14.87 -7.35
C GLU A 202 -12.88 -14.60 -8.64
N ASP A 203 -13.60 -13.47 -8.72
CA ASP A 203 -14.37 -13.10 -9.92
C ASP A 203 -13.44 -12.84 -11.12
N LEU A 204 -12.26 -12.22 -10.90
CA LEU A 204 -11.23 -12.10 -11.93
C LEU A 204 -10.81 -13.47 -12.47
N GLY A 205 -10.73 -14.48 -11.60
CA GLY A 205 -10.44 -15.85 -11.96
C GLY A 205 -11.58 -16.54 -12.71
N GLU A 206 -12.83 -16.36 -12.27
CA GLU A 206 -14.01 -16.95 -12.92
C GLU A 206 -14.24 -16.40 -14.33
N GLU A 207 -14.01 -15.09 -14.53
CA GLU A 207 -14.10 -14.42 -15.83
C GLU A 207 -12.83 -14.59 -16.70
N ASN A 208 -11.81 -15.30 -16.19
CA ASN A 208 -10.55 -15.58 -16.88
C ASN A 208 -9.86 -14.31 -17.40
N VAL A 209 -9.81 -13.29 -16.54
CA VAL A 209 -9.14 -12.01 -16.83
C VAL A 209 -7.62 -12.22 -16.77
N LEU A 210 -6.89 -11.68 -17.75
CA LEU A 210 -5.42 -11.66 -17.71
C LEU A 210 -4.96 -10.75 -16.57
N ILE A 211 -4.09 -11.24 -15.69
CA ILE A 211 -3.57 -10.49 -14.54
C ILE A 211 -2.07 -10.29 -14.67
N ARG A 212 -1.62 -9.03 -14.63
CA ARG A 212 -0.19 -8.69 -14.61
C ARG A 212 0.33 -8.48 -13.20
N TYR A 213 1.47 -9.08 -12.88
CA TYR A 213 2.07 -9.02 -11.55
C TYR A 213 3.61 -9.04 -11.61
N PHE A 214 4.27 -8.70 -10.50
CA PHE A 214 5.71 -8.84 -10.41
C PHE A 214 6.10 -10.33 -10.37
N GLY A 215 6.78 -10.78 -11.42
CA GLY A 215 7.18 -12.18 -11.55
C GLY A 215 7.98 -12.69 -10.35
N GLY A 216 7.53 -13.81 -9.77
CA GLY A 216 8.15 -14.42 -8.58
C GLY A 216 7.45 -14.12 -7.26
N ALA A 217 6.38 -13.32 -7.26
CA ALA A 217 5.58 -13.09 -6.05
C ALA A 217 4.84 -14.35 -5.60
N ALA A 218 5.06 -14.76 -4.35
CA ALA A 218 4.54 -16.01 -3.79
C ALA A 218 3.01 -16.07 -3.71
N TYR A 219 2.35 -14.93 -3.49
CA TYR A 219 0.88 -14.85 -3.46
C TYR A 219 0.25 -15.32 -4.78
N MET A 220 0.92 -15.07 -5.91
CA MET A 220 0.40 -15.47 -7.23
C MET A 220 0.52 -16.99 -7.43
N ASP A 221 1.62 -17.58 -6.97
CA ASP A 221 1.77 -19.04 -6.93
C ASP A 221 0.76 -19.68 -5.98
N TYR A 222 0.46 -19.05 -4.84
CA TYR A 222 -0.62 -19.48 -3.95
C TYR A 222 -1.98 -19.49 -4.67
N PHE A 223 -2.38 -18.37 -5.29
CA PHE A 223 -3.67 -18.27 -5.99
C PHE A 223 -3.81 -19.29 -7.13
N THR A 224 -2.74 -19.52 -7.89
CA THR A 224 -2.76 -20.51 -8.98
C THR A 224 -2.77 -21.96 -8.50
N GLN A 225 -2.14 -22.25 -7.35
CA GLN A 225 -2.14 -23.60 -6.76
C GLN A 225 -3.46 -23.95 -6.06
N THR A 226 -4.13 -22.97 -5.45
CA THR A 226 -5.45 -23.15 -4.81
C THR A 226 -6.59 -23.14 -5.82
N GLY A 227 -6.35 -22.63 -7.03
CA GLY A 227 -7.34 -22.52 -8.10
C GLY A 227 -8.24 -21.29 -7.99
N ILE A 228 -7.88 -20.32 -7.13
CA ILE A 228 -8.44 -18.96 -7.19
C ILE A 228 -8.15 -18.38 -8.56
N LEU A 229 -6.91 -18.56 -9.03
CA LEU A 229 -6.50 -18.19 -10.37
C LEU A 229 -6.03 -19.40 -11.19
N SER A 230 -6.01 -19.28 -12.51
CA SER A 230 -5.43 -20.26 -13.45
C SER A 230 -4.00 -19.87 -13.84
N ALA A 231 -3.15 -20.86 -14.17
CA ALA A 231 -1.77 -20.56 -14.58
C ALA A 231 -1.67 -19.88 -15.95
N ASP A 232 -2.70 -20.01 -16.80
CA ASP A 232 -2.76 -19.41 -18.13
C ASP A 232 -3.30 -17.97 -18.15
N GLN A 233 -3.84 -17.48 -17.03
CA GLN A 233 -4.34 -16.11 -16.91
C GLN A 233 -3.38 -15.15 -16.20
N VAL A 234 -2.20 -15.60 -15.78
CA VAL A 234 -1.24 -14.75 -15.04
C VAL A 234 0.01 -14.44 -15.86
N ASP A 235 0.48 -13.20 -15.79
CA ASP A 235 1.62 -12.68 -16.54
C ASP A 235 2.59 -11.92 -15.62
N GLY A 236 3.76 -12.51 -15.37
CA GLY A 236 4.79 -11.96 -14.47
C GLY A 236 5.63 -10.82 -15.05
N SER A 237 5.14 -10.13 -16.08
CA SER A 237 5.86 -9.06 -16.80
C SER A 237 5.61 -7.65 -16.28
N TYR A 238 4.89 -7.48 -15.17
CA TYR A 238 4.69 -6.16 -14.58
C TYR A 238 6.04 -5.55 -14.16
N ASP A 239 6.24 -4.29 -14.50
CA ASP A 239 7.48 -3.55 -14.26
C ASP A 239 7.30 -2.35 -13.32
N GLY A 240 6.15 -2.24 -12.65
CA GLY A 240 5.82 -1.11 -11.77
C GLY A 240 5.26 0.11 -12.50
N THR A 241 4.91 -0.01 -13.80
CA THR A 241 4.42 1.12 -14.59
C THR A 241 3.00 0.89 -15.13
N PRO A 242 2.24 1.98 -15.42
CA PRO A 242 0.90 1.86 -15.99
C PRO A 242 0.89 1.48 -17.48
N ALA A 243 2.06 1.35 -18.11
CA ALA A 243 2.19 1.29 -19.57
C ALA A 243 1.44 0.11 -20.20
N LEU A 244 1.48 -1.08 -19.59
CA LEU A 244 0.84 -2.28 -20.14
C LEU A 244 -0.68 -2.24 -20.00
N PHE A 245 -1.19 -1.79 -18.85
CA PHE A 245 -2.63 -1.60 -18.61
C PHE A 245 -3.25 -0.57 -19.57
N ILE A 246 -2.53 0.53 -19.84
CA ILE A 246 -2.96 1.52 -20.84
C ILE A 246 -2.93 0.91 -22.24
N ALA A 247 -1.87 0.18 -22.58
CA ALA A 247 -1.66 -0.35 -23.92
C ALA A 247 -2.76 -1.33 -24.36
N ASP A 248 -3.32 -2.10 -23.43
CA ASP A 248 -4.47 -2.98 -23.71
C ASP A 248 -5.83 -2.37 -23.36
N GLN A 249 -5.87 -1.11 -22.94
CA GLN A 249 -7.07 -0.35 -22.61
C GLN A 249 -7.88 -0.98 -21.48
N GLY A 250 -7.21 -1.46 -20.41
CA GLY A 250 -7.87 -2.03 -19.22
C GLY A 250 -8.44 -3.43 -19.45
N ALA A 251 -8.04 -4.10 -20.53
CA ALA A 251 -8.47 -5.47 -20.83
C ALA A 251 -7.79 -6.53 -19.95
N SER A 252 -6.78 -6.13 -19.17
CA SER A 252 -6.17 -6.94 -18.12
C SER A 252 -6.42 -6.31 -16.75
N ALA A 253 -6.42 -7.13 -15.71
CA ALA A 253 -6.14 -6.66 -14.37
C ALA A 253 -4.62 -6.53 -14.12
N GLN A 254 -4.24 -5.75 -13.11
CA GLN A 254 -2.85 -5.48 -12.79
C GLN A 254 -2.64 -5.36 -11.27
N GLN A 255 -1.47 -5.75 -10.79
CA GLN A 255 -1.04 -5.56 -9.41
C GLN A 255 -0.75 -4.08 -9.12
N GLY A 256 -1.00 -3.65 -7.88
CA GLY A 256 -0.41 -2.43 -7.32
C GLY A 256 -0.74 -2.27 -5.84
N PHE A 257 -0.75 -1.04 -5.32
CA PHE A 257 -1.09 -0.73 -3.92
C PHE A 257 -2.41 0.05 -3.84
N GLY A 258 -3.33 -0.41 -2.97
CA GLY A 258 -4.64 0.22 -2.78
C GLY A 258 -4.54 1.66 -2.27
N SER A 259 -3.49 1.96 -1.51
CA SER A 259 -3.16 3.28 -0.98
C SER A 259 -2.57 4.25 -2.01
N ALA A 260 -2.29 3.83 -3.25
CA ALA A 260 -1.67 4.71 -4.25
C ALA A 260 -2.37 4.65 -5.62
N GLU A 261 -2.52 3.46 -6.19
CA GLU A 261 -2.91 3.28 -7.58
C GLU A 261 -4.28 3.86 -7.93
N PRO A 262 -5.33 3.74 -7.09
CA PRO A 262 -6.63 4.31 -7.44
C PRO A 262 -6.56 5.83 -7.64
N TYR A 263 -5.77 6.54 -6.84
CA TYR A 263 -5.56 7.98 -7.03
C TYR A 263 -4.71 8.26 -8.27
N ILE A 264 -3.57 7.56 -8.41
CA ILE A 264 -2.63 7.76 -9.52
C ILE A 264 -3.33 7.56 -10.86
N TYR A 265 -4.08 6.46 -11.03
CA TYR A 265 -4.78 6.16 -12.27
C TYR A 265 -5.92 7.13 -12.57
N ALA A 266 -6.64 7.58 -11.54
CA ALA A 266 -7.75 8.52 -11.72
C ALA A 266 -7.29 9.96 -12.01
N ASN A 267 -6.12 10.37 -11.51
CA ASN A 267 -5.73 11.79 -11.48
C ASN A 267 -4.39 12.10 -12.17
N GLU A 268 -3.43 11.17 -12.17
CA GLU A 268 -2.04 11.45 -12.52
C GLU A 268 -1.53 10.71 -13.75
N VAL A 269 -2.26 9.71 -14.23
CA VAL A 269 -1.97 8.99 -15.47
C VAL A 269 -2.83 9.57 -16.60
N PRO A 270 -2.36 10.55 -17.40
CA PRO A 270 -3.22 11.32 -18.28
C PRO A 270 -3.79 10.50 -19.45
N ASP A 271 -3.07 9.44 -19.85
CA ASP A 271 -3.49 8.51 -20.89
C ASP A 271 -4.57 7.51 -20.42
N TRP A 272 -4.78 7.39 -19.09
CA TRP A 272 -5.87 6.61 -18.49
C TRP A 272 -6.98 7.52 -17.96
N ASN A 273 -6.68 8.31 -16.93
CA ASN A 273 -7.51 9.38 -16.37
C ASN A 273 -8.97 8.94 -16.06
N LYS A 274 -9.09 7.77 -15.40
CA LYS A 274 -10.34 7.11 -15.03
C LYS A 274 -10.17 6.31 -13.74
N PRO A 275 -11.24 6.09 -12.96
CA PRO A 275 -11.17 5.23 -11.79
C PRO A 275 -10.83 3.78 -12.17
N ILE A 276 -10.26 3.06 -11.21
CA ILE A 276 -10.11 1.61 -11.19
C ILE A 276 -10.88 1.07 -9.98
N GLU A 277 -11.25 -0.21 -10.03
CA GLU A 277 -11.72 -0.97 -8.86
C GLU A 277 -10.63 -1.97 -8.46
N TYR A 278 -10.62 -2.40 -7.20
CA TYR A 278 -9.55 -3.25 -6.68
C TYR A 278 -10.02 -4.19 -5.57
N ALA A 279 -9.23 -5.25 -5.36
CA ALA A 279 -9.36 -6.17 -4.24
C ALA A 279 -7.98 -6.50 -3.66
N TYR A 280 -7.89 -6.61 -2.34
CA TYR A 280 -6.63 -6.91 -1.64
C TYR A 280 -6.27 -8.39 -1.73
N ILE A 281 -4.98 -8.68 -1.91
CA ILE A 281 -4.49 -10.08 -1.86
C ILE A 281 -4.68 -10.70 -0.48
N ASN A 282 -4.69 -9.87 0.57
CA ASN A 282 -4.96 -10.27 1.94
C ASN A 282 -6.34 -10.90 2.09
N ASP A 283 -7.35 -10.29 1.47
CA ASP A 283 -8.75 -10.74 1.57
C ASP A 283 -9.02 -12.02 0.77
N ALA A 284 -8.18 -12.30 -0.24
CA ALA A 284 -8.15 -13.57 -0.97
C ALA A 284 -7.28 -14.65 -0.29
N GLY A 285 -6.84 -14.40 0.95
CA GLY A 285 -6.24 -15.42 1.83
C GLY A 285 -4.72 -15.41 1.92
N TRP A 286 -4.01 -14.47 1.28
CA TRP A 286 -2.57 -14.26 1.47
C TRP A 286 -2.28 -13.22 2.55
N GLU A 287 -2.46 -13.62 3.81
CA GLU A 287 -2.47 -12.74 4.97
C GLU A 287 -1.08 -12.50 5.56
N ASN A 288 -0.10 -12.14 4.73
CA ASN A 288 1.22 -11.72 5.21
C ASN A 288 1.17 -10.32 5.83
N TYR A 289 2.12 -10.04 6.72
CA TYR A 289 2.35 -8.68 7.20
C TYR A 289 3.34 -8.03 6.25
N ALA A 290 2.94 -6.90 5.67
CA ALA A 290 3.81 -6.08 4.83
C ALA A 290 4.73 -5.22 5.69
N GLU A 291 5.88 -4.85 5.12
CA GLU A 291 6.79 -3.84 5.67
C GLU A 291 7.15 -4.06 7.15
N SER A 292 7.19 -5.31 7.59
CA SER A 292 7.48 -5.62 8.99
C SER A 292 8.91 -5.25 9.33
N ILE A 293 9.10 -4.60 10.47
CA ILE A 293 10.39 -4.07 10.89
C ILE A 293 11.19 -5.24 11.46
N ALA A 294 12.18 -5.70 10.71
CA ALA A 294 12.92 -6.91 11.03
C ALA A 294 14.40 -6.66 11.25
N ILE A 295 14.98 -7.50 12.11
CA ILE A 295 16.40 -7.59 12.39
C ILE A 295 16.91 -8.98 11.97
N LYS A 296 18.20 -9.11 11.63
CA LYS A 296 18.82 -10.43 11.45
C LYS A 296 18.68 -11.23 12.75
N ALA A 297 18.29 -12.49 12.67
CA ALA A 297 18.03 -13.31 13.85
C ALA A 297 19.26 -13.42 14.79
N ASP A 298 20.47 -13.42 14.23
CA ASP A 298 21.73 -13.48 15.00
C ASP A 298 22.11 -12.15 15.68
N ARG A 299 21.44 -11.06 15.34
CA ARG A 299 21.63 -9.70 15.89
C ARG A 299 20.61 -9.34 16.96
N LEU A 300 19.53 -10.12 17.10
CA LEU A 300 18.42 -9.81 18.00
C LEU A 300 18.88 -9.64 19.46
N GLU A 301 19.60 -10.63 19.99
CA GLU A 301 19.99 -10.64 21.40
C GLU A 301 20.94 -9.51 21.78
N GLU A 302 21.89 -9.17 20.90
CA GLU A 302 22.84 -8.08 21.17
C GLU A 302 22.21 -6.69 21.06
N ASN A 303 21.10 -6.55 20.34
CA ASN A 303 20.37 -5.29 20.19
C ASN A 303 19.11 -5.19 21.04
N ARG A 304 18.81 -6.18 21.89
CA ARG A 304 17.59 -6.26 22.71
C ARG A 304 17.33 -4.96 23.49
N ALA A 305 18.34 -4.41 24.16
CA ALA A 305 18.21 -3.16 24.93
C ALA A 305 17.94 -1.92 24.07
N CYS A 306 18.38 -1.92 22.81
CA CYS A 306 18.02 -0.88 21.84
C CYS A 306 16.55 -1.04 21.43
N LEU A 307 16.15 -2.26 21.05
CA LEU A 307 14.81 -2.59 20.57
C LEU A 307 13.73 -2.34 21.65
N GLU A 308 14.02 -2.65 22.91
CA GLU A 308 13.15 -2.35 24.07
C GLU A 308 12.78 -0.86 24.20
N GLN A 309 13.63 0.06 23.71
CA GLN A 309 13.35 1.49 23.73
C GLN A 309 12.88 2.02 22.37
N LEU A 310 13.41 1.46 21.28
CA LEU A 310 13.14 1.92 19.92
C LEU A 310 11.75 1.51 19.44
N VAL A 311 11.30 0.28 19.69
CA VAL A 311 10.03 -0.21 19.14
C VAL A 311 8.83 0.61 19.62
N PRO A 312 8.69 0.98 20.92
CA PRO A 312 7.63 1.89 21.35
C PRO A 312 7.70 3.28 20.72
N ILE A 313 8.90 3.78 20.41
CA ILE A 313 9.06 5.05 19.67
C ILE A 313 8.48 4.89 18.26
N ILE A 314 8.75 3.77 17.59
CA ILE A 314 8.21 3.50 16.25
C ILE A 314 6.68 3.37 16.32
N GLN A 315 6.13 2.63 17.28
CA GLN A 315 4.67 2.52 17.45
C GLN A 315 4.01 3.90 17.62
N GLN A 316 4.59 4.76 18.48
CA GLN A 316 4.08 6.11 18.68
C GLN A 316 4.21 6.96 17.41
N SER A 317 5.33 6.86 16.68
CA SER A 317 5.52 7.58 15.42
C SER A 317 4.49 7.19 14.35
N THR A 318 3.97 5.96 14.38
CA THR A 318 2.87 5.57 13.48
C THR A 318 1.59 6.34 13.79
N ILE A 319 1.25 6.52 15.08
CA ILE A 319 0.08 7.29 15.50
C ILE A 319 0.27 8.77 15.18
N ASP A 320 1.45 9.32 15.50
CA ASP A 320 1.78 10.72 15.28
C ASP A 320 1.67 11.07 13.78
N TYR A 321 2.27 10.23 12.93
CA TYR A 321 2.24 10.39 11.48
C TYR A 321 0.82 10.42 10.91
N VAL A 322 -0.01 9.41 11.20
CA VAL A 322 -1.37 9.37 10.61
C VAL A 322 -2.30 10.43 11.20
N THR A 323 -1.95 11.01 12.35
CA THR A 323 -2.71 12.10 13.00
C THR A 323 -2.37 13.47 12.38
N ASP A 324 -1.10 13.74 12.08
CA ASP A 324 -0.65 14.99 11.46
C ASP A 324 0.47 14.75 10.41
N PRO A 325 0.12 14.21 9.22
CA PRO A 325 1.11 13.69 8.27
C PRO A 325 1.85 14.78 7.47
N ALA A 326 1.44 16.05 7.57
CA ALA A 326 1.79 17.06 6.58
C ALA A 326 3.30 17.36 6.51
N GLU A 327 3.97 17.43 7.66
CA GLU A 327 5.42 17.69 7.72
C GLU A 327 6.20 16.50 7.15
N THR A 328 5.88 15.30 7.61
CA THR A 328 6.51 14.04 7.18
C THR A 328 6.29 13.76 5.70
N ASN A 329 5.10 14.01 5.16
CA ASN A 329 4.84 13.95 3.73
C ASN A 329 5.70 14.94 2.95
N GLY A 330 5.95 16.13 3.51
CA GLY A 330 6.90 17.10 2.94
C GLY A 330 8.31 16.54 2.79
N VAL A 331 8.82 15.86 3.83
CA VAL A 331 10.14 15.20 3.80
C VAL A 331 10.19 14.10 2.74
N ILE A 332 9.16 13.26 2.67
CA ILE A 332 9.04 12.19 1.68
C ILE A 332 9.08 12.74 0.26
N ILE A 333 8.25 13.76 -0.04
CA ILE A 333 8.19 14.38 -1.36
C ILE A 333 9.53 15.03 -1.72
N GLU A 334 10.16 15.76 -0.79
CA GLU A 334 11.49 16.34 -1.02
C GLU A 334 12.54 15.27 -1.34
N ALA A 335 12.50 14.13 -0.64
CA ALA A 335 13.40 13.00 -0.90
C ALA A 335 13.18 12.40 -2.30
N VAL A 336 11.93 12.15 -2.68
CA VAL A 336 11.59 11.63 -4.02
C VAL A 336 12.07 12.58 -5.12
N GLU A 337 11.81 13.89 -4.97
CA GLU A 337 12.26 14.91 -5.93
C GLU A 337 13.79 14.97 -6.03
N ALA A 338 14.50 14.84 -4.91
CA ALA A 338 15.96 14.88 -4.87
C ALA A 338 16.61 13.62 -5.45
N PHE A 339 15.99 12.44 -5.29
CA PHE A 339 16.51 11.19 -5.83
C PHE A 339 16.39 11.08 -7.35
N ASP A 340 15.35 11.68 -7.95
CA ASP A 340 15.15 11.79 -9.41
C ASP A 340 15.41 10.47 -10.17
N ASN A 341 14.86 9.37 -9.62
CA ASN A 341 15.12 8.00 -10.12
C ASN A 341 13.99 7.43 -10.98
N GLY A 342 12.98 8.25 -11.31
CA GLY A 342 11.81 7.87 -12.12
C GLY A 342 10.56 7.55 -11.32
N TRP A 343 10.65 7.43 -9.99
CA TRP A 343 9.48 7.43 -9.10
C TRP A 343 8.91 8.84 -8.97
N VAL A 344 7.59 8.96 -9.02
CA VAL A 344 6.87 10.23 -8.86
C VAL A 344 5.89 10.05 -7.72
N TYR A 345 5.98 10.93 -6.73
CA TYR A 345 5.13 10.91 -5.55
C TYR A 345 4.68 12.35 -5.27
N THR A 346 3.38 12.58 -5.29
CA THR A 346 2.81 13.93 -5.14
C THR A 346 2.13 14.08 -3.79
N GLU A 347 1.86 15.33 -3.40
CA GLU A 347 1.03 15.65 -2.23
C GLU A 347 -0.34 14.97 -2.29
N GLY A 348 -0.94 14.89 -3.49
CA GLY A 348 -2.23 14.24 -3.68
C GLY A 348 -2.19 12.74 -3.44
N VAL A 349 -1.13 12.06 -3.89
CA VAL A 349 -0.92 10.63 -3.59
C VAL A 349 -0.68 10.43 -2.10
N ALA A 350 0.13 11.28 -1.46
CA ALA A 350 0.43 11.19 -0.03
C ALA A 350 -0.82 11.37 0.85
N GLU A 351 -1.66 12.37 0.56
CA GLU A 351 -2.93 12.60 1.26
C GLU A 351 -3.89 11.41 1.07
N TYR A 352 -4.00 10.91 -0.17
CA TYR A 352 -4.84 9.74 -0.47
C TYR A 352 -4.34 8.50 0.29
N ALA A 353 -3.04 8.23 0.28
CA ALA A 353 -2.44 7.08 0.93
C ALA A 353 -2.71 7.06 2.44
N VAL A 354 -2.50 8.17 3.15
CA VAL A 354 -2.79 8.24 4.59
C VAL A 354 -4.26 7.96 4.88
N GLN A 355 -5.17 8.58 4.12
CA GLN A 355 -6.61 8.38 4.30
C GLN A 355 -7.00 6.91 4.02
N THR A 356 -6.53 6.34 2.92
CA THR A 356 -6.83 4.96 2.52
C THR A 356 -6.22 3.94 3.48
N MET A 357 -5.01 4.17 4.01
CA MET A 357 -4.41 3.28 5.01
C MET A 357 -5.29 3.15 6.25
N LEU A 358 -5.95 4.23 6.68
CA LEU A 358 -6.89 4.21 7.80
C LEU A 358 -8.25 3.61 7.42
N ASP A 359 -8.83 4.04 6.29
CA ASP A 359 -10.17 3.62 5.86
C ASP A 359 -10.24 2.12 5.55
N ASP A 360 -9.20 1.58 4.91
CA ASP A 360 -9.14 0.18 4.48
C ASP A 360 -8.49 -0.73 5.54
N GLY A 361 -8.10 -0.17 6.69
CA GLY A 361 -7.48 -0.91 7.80
C GLY A 361 -6.11 -1.48 7.47
N LEU A 362 -5.34 -0.81 6.60
CA LEU A 362 -3.96 -1.17 6.29
C LEU A 362 -3.05 -0.84 7.47
N LEU A 363 -3.24 0.36 8.02
CA LEU A 363 -2.74 0.75 9.33
C LEU A 363 -3.90 0.75 10.33
N SER A 364 -3.92 -0.25 11.19
CA SER A 364 -4.87 -0.37 12.29
C SER A 364 -4.20 -1.04 13.49
N ASN A 365 -4.91 -1.04 14.62
CA ASN A 365 -4.57 -1.97 15.69
C ASN A 365 -4.72 -3.41 15.19
N GLY A 366 -4.02 -4.35 15.85
CA GLY A 366 -4.21 -5.76 15.64
C GLY A 366 -5.60 -6.23 16.09
N PRO A 367 -5.79 -7.54 16.37
CA PRO A 367 -7.07 -8.02 16.91
C PRO A 367 -7.39 -7.53 18.33
N ASP A 368 -6.49 -6.76 18.94
CA ASP A 368 -6.62 -6.07 20.22
C ASP A 368 -6.51 -4.54 20.05
N ASP A 369 -6.24 -3.82 21.14
CA ASP A 369 -6.16 -2.35 21.13
C ASP A 369 -4.72 -1.84 20.87
N THR A 370 -3.81 -2.70 20.37
CA THR A 370 -2.38 -2.39 20.18
C THR A 370 -2.03 -2.23 18.71
N ILE A 371 -1.16 -1.27 18.39
CA ILE A 371 -0.59 -1.15 17.05
C ILE A 371 0.72 -1.93 16.92
N GLY A 372 0.92 -2.63 15.80
CA GLY A 372 2.21 -3.22 15.44
C GLY A 372 2.52 -4.57 16.09
N ASN A 373 1.59 -5.16 16.86
CA ASN A 373 1.70 -6.54 17.32
C ASN A 373 1.35 -7.55 16.22
N PHE A 374 1.97 -8.72 16.29
CA PHE A 374 1.65 -9.85 15.42
C PHE A 374 0.60 -10.77 16.05
N ASP A 375 -0.44 -11.12 15.29
CA ASP A 375 -1.24 -12.32 15.52
C ASP A 375 -0.43 -13.57 15.12
N LEU A 376 0.01 -14.35 16.12
CA LEU A 376 0.81 -15.56 15.89
C LEU A 376 0.02 -16.70 15.23
N ASP A 377 -1.30 -16.77 15.41
CA ASP A 377 -2.13 -17.76 14.72
C ASP A 377 -2.22 -17.41 13.23
N ARG A 378 -2.34 -16.13 12.88
CA ARG A 378 -2.24 -15.65 11.49
C ARG A 378 -0.88 -15.97 10.87
N VAL A 379 0.22 -15.69 11.57
CA VAL A 379 1.57 -15.99 11.06
C VAL A 379 1.77 -17.50 10.87
N ASN A 380 1.32 -18.34 11.80
CA ASN A 380 1.36 -19.79 11.63
C ASN A 380 0.49 -20.26 10.45
N GLY A 381 -0.70 -19.67 10.27
CA GLY A 381 -1.56 -19.93 9.11
C GLY A 381 -0.90 -19.56 7.78
N LEU A 382 -0.15 -18.45 7.74
CA LEU A 382 0.66 -18.09 6.57
C LEU A 382 1.78 -19.11 6.34
N ILE A 383 2.51 -19.54 7.37
CA ILE A 383 3.56 -20.56 7.26
C ILE A 383 3.02 -21.85 6.64
N GLU A 384 1.86 -22.32 7.09
CA GLU A 384 1.18 -23.51 6.56
C GLU A 384 0.84 -23.37 5.06
N LYS A 385 0.45 -22.17 4.62
CA LYS A 385 0.13 -21.86 3.21
C LYS A 385 1.39 -21.67 2.36
N ALA A 386 2.40 -20.98 2.88
CA ALA A 386 3.56 -20.50 2.12
C ALA A 386 4.65 -21.58 1.93
N ILE A 387 4.87 -22.46 2.92
CA ILE A 387 5.89 -23.52 2.79
C ILE A 387 5.65 -24.39 1.54
N PRO A 388 4.44 -24.96 1.30
CA PRO A 388 4.18 -25.74 0.10
C PRO A 388 4.41 -24.96 -1.20
N VAL A 389 4.08 -23.66 -1.21
CA VAL A 389 4.32 -22.77 -2.35
C VAL A 389 5.82 -22.69 -2.64
N TYR A 390 6.65 -22.38 -1.64
CA TYR A 390 8.10 -22.28 -1.82
C TYR A 390 8.76 -23.62 -2.18
N GLU A 391 8.31 -24.72 -1.57
CA GLU A 391 8.77 -26.06 -1.94
C GLU A 391 8.46 -26.39 -3.41
N SER A 392 7.28 -25.97 -3.91
CA SER A 392 6.91 -26.15 -5.32
C SER A 392 7.80 -25.36 -6.28
N LEU A 393 8.32 -24.22 -5.82
CA LEU A 393 9.27 -23.36 -6.53
C LEU A 393 10.73 -23.84 -6.40
N GLY A 394 10.96 -24.98 -5.70
CA GLY A 394 12.27 -25.57 -5.51
C GLY A 394 13.11 -24.91 -4.42
N GLN A 395 12.49 -24.09 -3.58
CA GLN A 395 13.11 -23.47 -2.41
C GLN A 395 12.91 -24.37 -1.18
N THR A 396 13.72 -24.17 -0.15
CA THR A 396 13.70 -24.99 1.06
C THR A 396 13.72 -24.12 2.31
N PRO A 397 12.56 -23.55 2.71
CA PRO A 397 12.39 -22.93 4.02
C PRO A 397 12.83 -23.86 5.17
N ALA A 398 13.09 -23.30 6.35
CA ALA A 398 13.55 -24.07 7.49
C ALA A 398 12.51 -25.14 7.91
N GLU A 399 13.00 -26.36 8.21
CA GLU A 399 12.14 -27.45 8.67
C GLU A 399 11.54 -27.14 10.04
N GLY A 400 10.21 -27.25 10.17
CA GLY A 400 9.53 -27.08 11.45
C GLY A 400 9.40 -25.64 11.93
N LEU A 401 9.52 -24.67 11.02
CA LEU A 401 9.35 -23.24 11.28
C LEU A 401 8.02 -22.95 11.99
N THR A 402 8.05 -22.10 13.02
CA THR A 402 6.86 -21.53 13.67
C THR A 402 6.88 -20.01 13.61
N ALA A 403 5.76 -19.37 13.96
CA ALA A 403 5.67 -17.91 14.00
C ALA A 403 6.78 -17.29 14.85
N GLU A 404 7.10 -17.87 16.00
CA GLU A 404 8.12 -17.37 16.92
C GLU A 404 9.56 -17.43 16.38
N ASP A 405 9.79 -18.15 15.27
CA ASP A 405 11.09 -18.16 14.61
C ASP A 405 11.30 -16.92 13.70
N ILE A 406 10.22 -16.25 13.29
CA ILE A 406 10.26 -15.14 12.31
C ILE A 406 9.65 -13.84 12.81
N VAL A 407 8.87 -13.85 13.89
CA VAL A 407 8.32 -12.64 14.52
C VAL A 407 8.40 -12.70 16.04
N THR A 408 8.38 -11.55 16.71
CA THR A 408 8.27 -11.44 18.17
C THR A 408 7.46 -10.20 18.56
N ASN A 409 6.60 -10.34 19.58
CA ASN A 409 5.89 -9.23 20.21
C ASN A 409 6.60 -8.72 21.47
N GLU A 410 7.81 -9.18 21.75
CA GLU A 410 8.51 -8.89 23.00
C GLU A 410 8.70 -7.39 23.28
N PHE A 411 8.89 -6.59 22.23
CA PHE A 411 9.22 -5.17 22.33
C PHE A 411 8.01 -4.25 22.15
N ILE A 412 6.83 -4.83 21.93
CA ILE A 412 5.60 -4.10 21.73
C ILE A 412 5.11 -3.55 23.08
N ASP A 413 4.80 -2.25 23.10
CA ASP A 413 4.06 -1.63 24.19
C ASP A 413 2.55 -1.79 23.92
N GLU A 414 1.90 -2.67 24.68
CA GLU A 414 0.45 -2.96 24.60
C GLU A 414 -0.44 -1.76 24.99
N SER A 415 0.13 -0.64 25.44
CA SER A 415 -0.62 0.59 25.73
C SER A 415 -0.70 1.58 24.57
N ILE A 416 0.00 1.30 23.46
CA ILE A 416 0.06 2.17 22.28
C ILE A 416 -0.83 1.59 21.17
N GLY A 417 -1.82 2.37 20.73
CA GLY A 417 -2.75 2.00 19.66
C GLY A 417 -3.44 3.22 19.04
N LEU A 418 -3.98 3.04 17.83
CA LEU A 418 -4.74 4.02 17.03
C LEU A 418 -6.13 4.33 17.59
#